data_AF-A0A7W0HG07-F1
#
_entry.id   AF-A0A7W0HG07-F1
#
_cell.length_a   1.000
_cell.length_b   1.000
_cell.length_c   1.000
_cell.angle_alpha   90.00
_cell.angle_beta   90.00
_cell.angle_gamma   90.00
#
_symmetry.space_group_name_H-M   'P 1'
#
loop_
_entity.id
_entity.type
_entity.pdbx_description
1 polymer ?
#
loop_
_entity_poly.entity_id
_entity_poly.type
_entity_poly.pdbx_seq_one_letter_code
_entity_poly.pdbx_strand_id
1 'polypeptide(L)'
;SEIPYVFNVVPSPDPREAGFVYTDIDRTLAAAMSQYWVNFISTGDPNGQGLATWQPYSPQTEPYLEFGSSIRAGNHLLMRELDFLEMALARRP
;
A
#
# COMPACT_ATOMS: atom_id res chain seq x y z
N SER A 1 9.72 5.17 0.40
CA SER A 1 9.47 5.25 -1.04
C SER A 1 8.82 3.95 -1.47
N GLU A 2 7.67 4.01 -2.12
CA GLU A 2 6.89 2.88 -2.66
C GLU A 2 7.23 2.57 -4.12
N ILE A 3 7.78 3.55 -4.84
CA ILE A 3 8.09 3.47 -6.27
C ILE A 3 8.88 2.20 -6.64
N PRO A 4 10.03 1.86 -6.02
CA PRO A 4 10.77 0.65 -6.42
C PRO A 4 10.00 -0.66 -6.18
N TYR A 5 9.04 -0.66 -5.24
CA TYR A 5 8.22 -1.83 -4.93
C TYR A 5 7.11 -2.03 -5.97
N VAL A 6 6.41 -0.95 -6.35
CA VAL A 6 5.37 -0.99 -7.40
C VAL A 6 5.94 -1.54 -8.73
N PHE A 7 7.13 -1.08 -9.10
CA PHE A 7 7.79 -1.50 -10.34
C PHE A 7 8.58 -2.81 -10.22
N ASN A 8 8.61 -3.42 -9.04
CA ASN A 8 9.41 -4.62 -8.76
C ASN A 8 10.89 -4.48 -9.17
N VAL A 9 11.49 -3.32 -8.85
CA VAL A 9 12.89 -2.98 -9.16
C VAL A 9 13.70 -2.83 -7.87
N VAL A 10 13.46 -3.69 -6.87
CA VAL A 10 14.23 -3.72 -5.63
C VAL A 10 15.47 -4.65 -5.81
N PRO A 11 16.71 -4.18 -5.56
CA PRO A 11 17.10 -2.86 -5.07
C PRO A 11 16.97 -1.76 -6.14
N SER A 12 16.55 -0.56 -5.71
CA SER A 12 16.25 0.55 -6.60
C SER A 12 17.47 0.98 -7.44
N PRO A 13 17.32 1.17 -8.76
CA PRO A 13 18.38 1.72 -9.60
C PRO A 13 18.50 3.25 -9.48
N ASP A 14 17.62 3.91 -8.73
CA ASP A 14 17.64 5.36 -8.55
C ASP A 14 18.86 5.80 -7.72
N PRO A 15 19.73 6.67 -8.26
CA PRO A 15 20.89 7.18 -7.52
C PRO A 15 20.54 7.89 -6.19
N ARG A 16 19.31 8.40 -6.03
CA ARG A 16 18.83 9.01 -4.78
C ARG A 16 18.62 8.00 -3.66
N GLU A 17 18.44 6.73 -4.01
CA GLU A 17 18.31 5.61 -3.07
C GLU A 17 19.64 4.82 -2.95
N ALA A 18 20.73 5.34 -3.53
CA ALA A 18 22.06 4.75 -3.40
C ALA A 18 22.48 4.70 -1.92
N GLY A 19 22.74 3.49 -1.42
CA GLY A 19 23.09 3.24 -0.03
C GLY A 19 21.94 2.71 0.84
N PHE A 20 20.73 2.59 0.30
CA PHE A 20 19.66 1.87 0.99
C PHE A 20 19.99 0.38 1.04
N VAL A 21 19.80 -0.22 2.22
CA VAL A 21 19.98 -1.66 2.44
C VAL A 21 18.62 -2.33 2.27
N TYR A 22 18.45 -3.07 1.17
CA TYR A 22 17.27 -3.90 0.95
C TYR A 22 17.53 -5.32 1.41
N THR A 23 16.51 -5.91 2.00
CA THR A 23 16.46 -7.27 2.52
C THR A 23 15.61 -8.17 1.62
N ASP A 24 15.57 -9.47 1.92
CA ASP A 24 14.68 -10.40 1.22
C ASP A 24 13.19 -10.11 1.46
N ILE A 25 12.87 -9.45 2.58
CA ILE A 25 11.52 -8.97 2.87
C ILE A 25 11.12 -7.92 1.83
N ASP A 26 12.02 -7.02 1.47
CA ASP A 26 11.74 -5.96 0.49
C ASP A 26 11.52 -6.53 -0.91
N ARG A 27 12.28 -7.56 -1.29
CA ARG A 27 12.08 -8.28 -2.57
C ARG A 27 10.72 -8.98 -2.61
N THR A 28 10.34 -9.61 -1.51
CA THR A 28 9.04 -10.29 -1.38
C THR A 28 7.90 -9.29 -1.43
N LEU A 29 8.04 -8.15 -0.73
CA LEU A 29 7.07 -7.07 -0.72
C LEU A 29 6.92 -6.45 -2.11
N ALA A 30 8.01 -6.22 -2.84
CA ALA A 30 8.01 -5.67 -4.18
C ALA A 30 7.28 -6.59 -5.18
N ALA A 31 7.56 -7.90 -5.12
CA ALA A 31 6.86 -8.89 -5.94
C ALA A 31 5.35 -8.88 -5.67
N ALA A 32 4.94 -8.86 -4.39
CA ALA A 32 3.54 -8.85 -4.02
C ALA A 32 2.84 -7.53 -4.41
N MET A 33 3.44 -6.38 -4.12
CA MET A 33 2.89 -5.07 -4.46
C MET A 33 2.72 -4.92 -5.98
N SER A 34 3.74 -5.29 -6.76
CA SER A 34 3.66 -5.26 -8.22
C SER A 34 2.56 -6.18 -8.76
N GLN A 35 2.38 -7.37 -8.17
CA GLN A 35 1.30 -8.28 -8.55
C GLN A 35 -0.09 -7.70 -8.30
N TYR A 36 -0.34 -7.05 -7.14
CA TYR A 36 -1.62 -6.36 -6.90
C TYR A 36 -1.88 -5.28 -7.97
N TRP A 37 -0.86 -4.51 -8.35
CA TRP A 37 -0.99 -3.44 -9.34
C TRP A 37 -1.30 -4.01 -10.72
N VAL A 38 -0.59 -5.07 -11.16
CA VAL A 38 -0.83 -5.73 -12.44
C VAL A 38 -2.23 -6.35 -12.50
N ASN A 39 -2.67 -7.03 -11.43
CA ASN A 39 -4.00 -7.61 -11.35
C ASN A 39 -5.09 -6.55 -11.50
N PHE A 40 -4.95 -5.44 -10.76
CA PHE A 40 -5.89 -4.32 -10.82
C PHE A 40 -5.95 -3.69 -12.21
N ILE A 41 -4.79 -3.42 -12.83
CA ILE A 41 -4.73 -2.86 -14.19
C ILE A 41 -5.39 -3.82 -15.20
N SER A 42 -5.19 -5.12 -15.02
CA SER A 42 -5.67 -6.12 -15.97
C SER A 42 -7.16 -6.43 -15.85
N THR A 43 -7.72 -6.36 -14.64
CA THR A 43 -9.06 -6.91 -14.36
C THR A 43 -9.98 -5.99 -13.54
N GLY A 44 -9.44 -4.94 -12.92
CA GLY A 44 -10.14 -4.13 -11.92
C GLY A 44 -10.18 -4.75 -10.52
N ASP A 45 -9.75 -6.01 -10.34
CA ASP A 45 -9.61 -6.67 -9.05
C ASP A 45 -8.10 -6.85 -8.73
N PRO A 46 -7.57 -6.27 -7.64
CA PRO A 46 -6.15 -6.42 -7.29
C PRO A 46 -5.81 -7.84 -6.77
N ASN A 47 -6.79 -8.64 -6.37
CA ASN A 47 -6.59 -9.90 -5.68
C ASN A 47 -6.05 -11.03 -6.59
N GLY A 48 -5.41 -12.03 -5.99
CA GLY A 48 -4.84 -13.17 -6.71
C GLY A 48 -4.33 -14.27 -5.78
N GLN A 49 -3.92 -15.40 -6.36
CA GLN A 49 -3.39 -16.52 -5.59
C GLN A 49 -2.13 -16.12 -4.82
N GLY A 50 -2.08 -16.48 -3.53
CA GLY A 50 -0.92 -16.20 -2.65
C GLY A 50 -0.88 -14.77 -2.10
N LEU A 51 -1.85 -13.92 -2.43
CA LEU A 51 -2.00 -12.58 -1.88
C LEU A 51 -3.05 -12.56 -0.76
N ALA A 52 -2.86 -11.66 0.19
CA ALA A 52 -3.90 -11.34 1.17
C ALA A 52 -5.09 -10.67 0.45
N THR A 53 -6.30 -10.84 0.98
CA THR A 53 -7.45 -10.21 0.33
C THR A 53 -7.47 -8.71 0.61
N TRP A 54 -7.39 -7.91 -0.45
CA TRP A 54 -7.66 -6.49 -0.44
C TRP A 54 -9.14 -6.26 -0.72
N GLN A 55 -9.90 -5.97 0.35
CA GLN A 55 -11.34 -5.71 0.25
C GLN A 55 -11.60 -4.36 -0.44
N PRO A 56 -12.66 -4.25 -1.26
CA PRO A 56 -13.10 -2.97 -1.81
C PRO A 56 -13.41 -1.96 -0.70
N TYR A 57 -13.03 -0.70 -0.93
CA TYR A 57 -13.29 0.35 0.04
C TYR A 57 -14.80 0.60 0.20
N SER A 58 -15.26 0.76 1.44
CA SER A 58 -16.60 1.26 1.78
C SER A 58 -16.52 2.23 2.95
N PRO A 59 -17.33 3.31 2.99
CA PRO A 59 -17.29 4.27 4.09
C PRO A 59 -17.65 3.67 5.46
N GLN A 60 -18.37 2.54 5.49
CA GLN A 60 -18.81 1.93 6.75
C GLN A 60 -17.68 1.20 7.47
N THR A 61 -16.74 0.63 6.72
CA THR A 61 -15.68 -0.25 7.28
C THR A 61 -14.27 0.21 6.93
N GLU A 62 -14.14 1.14 5.98
CA GLU A 62 -12.88 1.77 5.56
C GLU A 62 -11.71 0.79 5.47
N PRO A 63 -11.88 -0.33 4.73
CA PRO A 63 -10.85 -1.35 4.68
C PRO A 63 -9.63 -0.83 3.93
N TYR A 64 -8.46 -1.21 4.41
CA TYR A 64 -7.18 -0.89 3.78
C TYR A 64 -6.25 -2.09 3.80
N LEU A 65 -5.23 -2.03 2.96
CA LEU A 65 -4.13 -2.97 2.94
C LEU A 65 -2.82 -2.24 3.27
N GLU A 66 -2.18 -2.64 4.37
CA GLU A 66 -0.88 -2.14 4.80
C GLU A 66 0.23 -2.91 4.08
N PHE A 67 1.14 -2.18 3.44
CA PHE A 67 2.38 -2.71 2.89
C PHE A 67 3.55 -2.35 3.81
N GLY A 68 3.83 -3.21 4.80
CA GLY A 68 4.95 -3.08 5.72
C GLY A 68 5.90 -4.28 5.64
N SER A 69 6.54 -4.63 6.77
CA SER A 69 7.36 -5.86 6.90
C SER A 69 6.57 -7.14 6.61
N SER A 70 5.25 -7.03 6.67
CA SER A 70 4.28 -8.02 6.21
C SER A 70 3.07 -7.27 5.65
N ILE A 71 2.35 -7.89 4.72
CA ILE A 71 1.12 -7.32 4.18
C ILE A 71 -0.04 -7.65 5.12
N ARG A 72 -0.81 -6.63 5.54
CA ARG A 72 -1.92 -6.81 6.50
C ARG A 72 -3.17 -6.07 6.04
N ALA A 73 -4.31 -6.72 6.14
CA ALA A 73 -5.60 -6.05 5.98
C ALA A 73 -6.02 -5.43 7.31
N GLY A 74 -6.64 -4.25 7.24
CA GLY A 74 -7.18 -3.54 8.39
C GLY A 74 -8.39 -2.71 8.02
N ASN A 75 -8.93 -2.01 9.01
CA ASN A 75 -10.10 -1.13 8.89
C ASN A 75 -9.81 0.18 9.66
N HIS A 76 -10.44 1.28 9.25
CA HIS A 76 -10.43 2.55 9.99
C HIS A 76 -9.02 3.09 10.28
N LEU A 77 -8.19 3.20 9.23
CA LEU A 77 -6.81 3.67 9.35
C LEU A 77 -6.76 5.10 9.93
N LEU A 78 -6.17 5.26 11.11
CA LEU A 78 -6.00 6.56 11.78
C LEU A 78 -7.32 7.35 11.92
N MET A 79 -8.45 6.66 12.10
CA MET A 79 -9.78 7.26 12.05
C MET A 79 -9.91 8.50 12.94
N ARG A 80 -9.43 8.45 14.19
CA ARG A 80 -9.57 9.57 15.13
C ARG A 80 -8.81 10.81 14.68
N GLU A 81 -7.62 10.62 14.14
CA GLU A 81 -6.76 11.69 13.65
C GLU A 81 -7.33 12.29 12.36
N LEU A 82 -7.84 11.46 11.45
CA LEU A 82 -8.50 11.91 10.23
C LEU A 82 -9.80 12.66 10.54
N ASP A 83 -10.65 12.14 11.43
CA ASP A 83 -11.86 12.82 11.91
C ASP A 83 -11.55 14.21 12.46
N PHE A 84 -10.49 14.31 13.27
CA PHE A 84 -10.04 15.59 13.80
C PHE A 84 -9.60 16.57 12.69
N LEU A 85 -8.84 16.10 11.70
CA LEU A 85 -8.37 16.90 10.58
C LEU A 85 -9.54 17.37 9.70
N GLU A 86 -10.49 16.49 9.39
CA GLU A 86 -11.69 16.82 8.63
C GLU A 86 -12.54 17.87 9.34
N MET A 87 -12.75 17.71 10.65
CA MET A 87 -13.43 18.71 11.47
C MET A 87 -12.70 20.06 11.46
N ALA A 88 -11.38 20.06 11.50
CA ALA A 88 -10.58 21.29 11.47
C ALA A 88 -10.63 21.97 10.10
N LEU A 89 -10.60 21.19 9.01
CA LEU A 89 -10.70 21.69 7.63
C LEU A 89 -12.09 22.24 7.32
N ALA A 90 -13.15 21.56 7.74
CA ALA A 90 -14.54 22.00 7.55
C ALA A 90 -14.87 23.32 8.27
N ARG A 91 -14.07 23.70 9.28
CA ARG A 91 -14.21 24.97 10.03
C ARG A 91 -13.43 26.14 9.42
N ARG A 92 -12.66 25.92 8.35
CA ARG A 92 -11.98 27.02 7.65
C ARG A 92 -13.01 27.79 6.81
N PRO A 93 -13.14 29.12 6.97
CA PRO A 93 -14.05 29.94 6.18
C PRO A 93 -13.64 30.03 4.70
#